data_AF-A0A945MCV5-F1
#
_entry.id   AF-A0A945MCV5-F1
#
_cell.length_a   1.000
_cell.length_b   1.000
_cell.length_c   1.000
_cell.angle_alpha   90.00
_cell.angle_beta   90.00
_cell.angle_gamma   90.00
#
_symmetry.space_group_name_H-M   'P 1'
#
loop_
_entity.id
_entity.type
_entity.pdbx_description
1 polymer ?
#
loop_
_entity_poly.entity_id
_entity_poly.type
_entity_poly.pdbx_seq_one_letter_code
_entity_poly.pdbx_strand_id
1 'polypeptide(L)'
;REVLFDNPLHPYTKALLSAIPHPDINQKLDFTELMDGKASNPEIWPQPFNLASGSDEKLTEINRNHFVRVSGEYPLVKEVM
;
A
#
# COMPACT_ATOMS: atom_id res chain seq x y z
N ARG A 1 11.25 11.76 -6.19
CA ARG A 1 10.78 10.56 -6.93
C ARG A 1 10.79 9.32 -6.01
N GLU A 2 10.73 9.48 -4.68
CA GLU A 2 11.18 8.45 -3.74
C GLU A 2 10.11 7.99 -2.75
N VAL A 3 9.18 8.86 -2.32
CA VAL A 3 8.21 8.54 -1.25
C VAL A 3 7.35 7.30 -1.52
N LEU A 4 6.96 7.05 -2.78
CA LEU A 4 6.17 5.86 -3.13
C LEU A 4 6.94 4.55 -2.89
N PHE A 5 8.27 4.58 -3.07
CA PHE A 5 9.15 3.43 -2.90
C PHE A 5 9.63 3.29 -1.46
N ASP A 6 9.85 4.41 -0.77
CA ASP A 6 10.37 4.42 0.61
C ASP A 6 9.28 4.11 1.66
N ASN A 7 8.04 4.54 1.42
CA ASN A 7 6.92 4.32 2.34
C ASN A 7 5.62 4.00 1.58
N PRO A 8 5.55 2.86 0.89
CA PRO A 8 4.31 2.42 0.25
C PRO A 8 3.25 2.19 1.32
N LEU A 9 2.12 2.90 1.27
CA LEU A 9 1.05 2.72 2.26
C LEU A 9 0.03 1.65 1.85
N HIS A 10 -0.27 1.57 0.56
CA HIS A 10 -1.33 0.70 0.05
C HIS A 10 -0.88 -0.78 0.03
N PRO A 11 -1.69 -1.73 0.56
CA PRO A 11 -1.33 -3.15 0.63
C PRO A 11 -0.91 -3.75 -0.72
N TYR A 12 -1.66 -3.45 -1.78
CA TYR A 12 -1.31 -3.87 -3.15
C TYR A 12 0.09 -3.40 -3.58
N THR A 13 0.43 -2.13 -3.32
CA THR A 13 1.73 -1.55 -3.70
C THR A 13 2.86 -2.15 -2.88
N LYS A 14 2.65 -2.38 -1.58
CA LYS A 14 3.63 -3.08 -0.72
C LYS A 14 3.97 -4.46 -1.28
N ALA A 15 2.94 -5.24 -1.62
CA ALA A 15 3.12 -6.57 -2.17
C ALA A 15 3.82 -6.55 -3.54
N LEU A 16 3.52 -5.57 -4.40
CA LEU A 16 4.21 -5.42 -5.68
C LEU A 16 5.70 -5.11 -5.49
N LEU A 17 6.04 -4.24 -4.54
CA LEU A 17 7.41 -3.88 -4.25
C LEU A 17 8.18 -5.04 -3.59
N SER A 18 7.56 -5.82 -2.71
CA SER A 18 8.19 -7.01 -2.13
C SER A 18 8.46 -8.10 -3.17
N ALA A 19 7.74 -8.10 -4.30
CA ALA A 19 7.98 -8.99 -5.42
C ALA A 19 9.26 -8.65 -6.22
N ILE A 20 9.83 -7.46 -6.03
CA ILE A 20 10.97 -7.00 -6.82
C ILE A 20 12.24 -7.73 -6.35
N PRO A 21 12.93 -8.48 -7.23
CA PRO A 21 14.15 -9.16 -6.85
C PRO A 21 15.29 -8.15 -6.65
N HIS A 22 15.98 -8.25 -5.52
CA HIS A 22 17.23 -7.53 -5.29
C HIS A 22 18.42 -8.35 -5.77
N PRO A 23 19.44 -7.73 -6.39
CA PRO A 23 20.65 -8.41 -6.84
C PRO A 23 21.61 -8.68 -5.67
N ASP A 24 21.10 -9.24 -4.56
CA ASP A 24 21.88 -9.68 -3.41
C ASP A 24 21.65 -11.19 -3.21
N ILE A 25 22.73 -11.96 -3.32
CA ILE A 25 22.71 -13.42 -3.17
C ILE A 25 22.40 -13.88 -1.73
N ASN A 26 22.56 -13.01 -0.75
CA ASN A 26 22.28 -13.29 0.66
C ASN A 26 20.84 -12.95 1.04
N GLN A 27 20.14 -12.18 0.21
CA GLN A 27 18.75 -11.80 0.43
C GLN A 27 17.84 -12.81 -0.27
N LYS A 28 17.18 -13.66 0.53
CA LYS A 28 16.15 -14.55 -0.01
C LYS A 28 14.93 -13.74 -0.43
N LEU A 29 14.34 -14.12 -1.55
CA LEU A 29 13.03 -13.60 -1.95
C LEU A 29 11.98 -14.00 -0.92
N ASP A 30 11.30 -13.01 -0.38
CA ASP A 30 10.16 -13.20 0.52
C ASP A 30 8.86 -12.91 -0.25
N PHE A 31 8.11 -13.97 -0.52
CA PHE A 31 6.83 -13.88 -1.22
C PHE A 31 5.64 -14.05 -0.27
N THR A 32 5.83 -14.05 1.06
CA THR A 32 4.77 -14.34 2.03
C THR A 32 3.53 -13.45 1.82
N GLU A 33 3.72 -12.16 1.53
CA GLU A 33 2.62 -11.21 1.25
C GLU A 33 1.85 -11.51 -0.06
N LEU A 34 2.48 -12.20 -1.01
CA LEU A 34 1.93 -12.50 -2.33
C LEU A 34 1.24 -13.86 -2.40
N MET A 35 1.75 -14.86 -1.67
CA MET A 35 1.31 -16.25 -1.79
C MET A 35 -0.13 -16.50 -1.34
N ASP A 36 -0.67 -15.66 -0.44
CA ASP A 36 -2.02 -15.84 0.10
C ASP A 36 -3.13 -15.24 -0.81
N GLY A 37 -2.78 -14.61 -1.94
CA GLY A 37 -3.75 -13.93 -2.81
C GLY A 37 -4.43 -12.71 -2.18
N LYS A 38 -4.14 -12.43 -0.90
CA LYS A 38 -4.71 -11.31 -0.13
C LYS A 38 -4.34 -9.96 -0.70
N ALA A 39 -3.11 -9.84 -1.23
CA ALA A 39 -2.67 -8.64 -1.94
C ALA A 39 -3.58 -8.29 -3.13
N SER A 40 -4.23 -9.27 -3.75
CA SER A 40 -5.12 -9.08 -4.92
C SER A 40 -6.60 -9.07 -4.57
N ASN A 41 -6.98 -9.26 -3.31
CA ASN A 41 -8.38 -9.20 -2.87
C ASN A 41 -8.67 -7.85 -2.17
N PRO A 42 -9.26 -6.88 -2.88
CA PRO A 42 -9.50 -5.55 -2.34
C PRO A 42 -10.48 -5.47 -1.16
N GLU A 43 -11.40 -6.43 -1.02
CA GLU A 43 -12.43 -6.39 0.02
C GLU A 43 -11.87 -6.64 1.42
N ILE A 44 -10.78 -7.40 1.51
CA ILE A 44 -10.16 -7.84 2.77
C ILE A 44 -8.94 -7.00 3.17
N TRP A 45 -8.60 -5.97 2.40
CA TRP A 45 -7.54 -5.05 2.80
C TRP A 45 -7.89 -4.34 4.12
N PRO A 46 -6.90 -3.91 4.91
CA PRO A 46 -7.17 -3.08 6.08
C PRO A 46 -7.78 -1.74 5.67
N GLN A 47 -8.67 -1.21 6.50
CA GLN A 47 -9.14 0.17 6.39
C GLN A 47 -7.94 1.14 6.49
N PRO A 48 -7.95 2.26 5.75
CA PRO A 48 -8.98 2.72 4.81
C PRO A 48 -8.66 2.30 3.36
N PHE A 49 -7.94 1.19 3.14
CA PHE A 49 -7.55 0.79 1.79
C PHE A 49 -8.53 -0.20 1.17
N ASN A 50 -9.44 -0.81 1.91
CA ASN A 50 -10.35 -1.78 1.32
C ASN A 50 -11.32 -1.15 0.32
N LEU A 51 -11.89 -1.99 -0.55
CA LEU A 51 -13.01 -1.61 -1.40
C LEU A 51 -14.23 -2.34 -0.86
N ALA A 52 -15.09 -1.60 -0.16
CA ALA A 52 -16.41 -2.09 0.23
C ALA A 52 -17.46 -1.48 -0.71
N SER A 53 -18.43 -2.28 -1.12
CA SER A 53 -19.56 -1.81 -1.92
C SER A 53 -20.24 -0.60 -1.27
N GLY A 54 -20.32 0.51 -1.98
CA GLY A 54 -20.91 1.76 -1.48
C GLY A 54 -19.98 2.66 -0.66
N SER A 55 -18.67 2.36 -0.59
CA SER A 55 -17.68 3.28 -0.01
C SER A 55 -17.39 4.47 -0.93
N ASP A 56 -17.17 5.64 -0.32
CA ASP A 56 -16.72 6.85 -1.02
C ASP A 56 -15.21 6.74 -1.27
N GLU A 57 -14.83 6.32 -2.47
CA GLU A 57 -13.44 6.11 -2.85
C GLU A 57 -12.84 7.40 -3.41
N LYS A 58 -11.82 7.91 -2.74
CA LYS A 58 -11.14 9.14 -3.14
C LYS A 58 -9.64 8.95 -3.22
N LEU A 59 -9.05 9.56 -4.23
CA LEU A 59 -7.61 9.70 -4.31
C LEU A 59 -7.19 10.83 -3.38
N THR A 60 -6.55 10.48 -2.26
CA THR A 60 -6.18 11.44 -1.21
C THR A 60 -4.68 11.66 -1.22
N GLU A 61 -4.26 12.93 -1.17
CA GLU A 61 -2.86 13.28 -0.98
C GLU A 61 -2.46 12.99 0.46
N ILE A 62 -1.63 11.97 0.66
CA ILE A 62 -1.16 11.54 1.98
C ILE A 62 0.16 12.18 2.38
N ASN A 63 0.93 12.63 1.38
CA ASN A 63 2.19 13.37 1.49
C ASN A 63 2.36 14.18 0.21
N ARG A 64 3.24 15.20 0.22
CA ARG A 64 3.49 16.05 -0.95
C ARG A 64 3.72 15.21 -2.22
N ASN A 65 2.85 15.39 -3.22
CA ASN A 65 2.87 14.66 -4.49
C ASN A 65 2.74 13.13 -4.35
N HIS A 66 2.21 12.61 -3.25
CA HIS A 66 1.95 11.19 -3.02
C HIS A 66 0.47 10.98 -2.75
N PHE A 67 -0.19 10.35 -3.70
CA PHE A 67 -1.62 10.12 -3.70
C PHE A 67 -1.93 8.63 -3.52
N VAL A 68 -2.85 8.31 -2.60
CA VAL A 68 -3.31 6.95 -2.35
C VAL A 68 -4.82 6.92 -2.34
N ARG A 69 -5.40 5.90 -2.98
CA ARG A 69 -6.85 5.67 -2.94
C ARG A 69 -7.22 5.14 -1.56
N VAL A 70 -8.21 5.78 -0.94
CA VAL A 70 -8.76 5.40 0.36
C VAL A 70 -10.28 5.36 0.29
N SER A 71 -10.88 4.47 1.06
CA SER A 71 -12.31 4.43 1.36
C SER A 71 -12.58 5.35 2.56
N GLY A 72 -13.29 6.45 2.33
CA GLY A 72 -13.59 7.46 3.34
C GLY A 72 -12.44 8.43 3.63
N GLU A 73 -12.32 8.86 4.89
CA GLU A 73 -11.28 9.82 5.30
C GLU A 73 -10.00 9.09 5.74
N TYR A 74 -8.88 9.41 5.09
CA TYR A 74 -7.57 9.10 5.64
C TYR A 74 -7.27 10.16 6.71
N PRO A 75 -7.10 9.80 8.00
CA PRO A 75 -6.62 10.78 8.96
C PRO A 75 -5.27 11.24 8.44
N LEU A 76 -5.17 12.52 8.07
CA LEU A 76 -3.90 13.17 7.81
C LEU A 76 -3.04 12.90 9.04
N VAL A 77 -2.15 11.92 8.94
CA VAL A 77 -1.22 11.62 10.02
C VAL A 77 -0.48 12.92 10.25
N LYS A 78 -0.75 13.51 11.42
CA LYS A 78 -0.02 14.65 11.95
C LYS A 78 1.46 14.39 11.72
N GLU A 79 2.17 15.42 11.28
CA GLU A 79 3.62 15.51 11.34
C GLU A 79 4.13 14.70 12.55
N VAL A 80 4.85 13.63 12.25
CA VAL A 80 5.70 12.98 13.26
C VAL A 80 6.74 14.03 13.61
N MET A 81 6.57 14.58 14.81
CA MET A 81 7.55 15.43 15.52
C MET A 81 8.82 14.64 15.82
#